data_AF-A0A9E0LX67-F1
#
_entry.id   AF-A0A9E0LX67-F1
#
_cell.length_a   1.000
_cell.length_b   1.000
_cell.length_c   1.000
_cell.angle_alpha   90.00
_cell.angle_beta   90.00
_cell.angle_gamma   90.00
#
_symmetry.space_group_name_H-M   'P 1'
#
loop_
_entity.id
_entity.type
_entity.pdbx_description
1 polymer ?
#
loop_
_entity_poly.entity_id
_entity_poly.type
_entity_poly.pdbx_seq_one_letter_code
_entity_poly.pdbx_strand_id
1 'polypeptide(L)'
;MHSRDSTVHVARPAQAPRPCPGRRAGRRTLASALLALAGTLSAAGASIQVSAGLPFSDVSFTTTRPRLSPDGLFAVYRQDAVTDGGFDLWSVRTDGGAAPVRLSNPLASGQGQFLTFEISPDGARVVYAVDQETAGKTELYSVPIAGGALTRISMNMASDRDVIGFRISPTSDRVFYYSDRYAWTQYDLYSVPIDGP
;
A
#
# COMPACT_ATOMS: atom_id res chain seq x y z
N MET A 1 76.76 -11.56 -35.98
CA MET A 1 75.78 -11.63 -37.09
C MET A 1 75.60 -13.10 -37.43
N HIS A 2 74.37 -13.63 -37.30
CA HIS A 2 73.81 -14.85 -37.92
C HIS A 2 74.62 -16.18 -37.86
N SER A 3 74.21 -17.22 -37.12
CA SER A 3 73.04 -18.12 -37.26
C SER A 3 73.33 -19.39 -38.08
N ARG A 4 72.83 -20.53 -37.56
CA ARG A 4 72.59 -21.86 -38.17
C ARG A 4 73.82 -22.79 -38.28
N ASP A 5 73.71 -24.11 -38.21
CA ASP A 5 72.58 -25.02 -38.29
C ASP A 5 72.97 -26.36 -37.62
N SER A 6 72.01 -27.12 -37.13
CA SER A 6 72.25 -28.52 -36.72
C SER A 6 71.00 -29.35 -37.00
N THR A 7 71.08 -30.09 -38.10
CA THR A 7 70.11 -31.09 -38.54
C THR A 7 70.66 -32.47 -38.19
N VAL A 8 69.96 -33.27 -37.39
CA VAL A 8 70.14 -34.73 -37.38
C VAL A 8 68.81 -35.46 -37.14
N HIS A 9 68.43 -36.20 -38.19
CA HIS A 9 67.75 -37.48 -38.32
C HIS A 9 66.60 -37.95 -37.40
N VAL A 10 65.55 -38.33 -38.13
CA VAL A 10 64.30 -39.02 -37.76
C VAL A 10 64.52 -40.46 -37.30
N ALA A 11 63.76 -40.89 -36.28
CA ALA A 11 63.53 -42.31 -35.95
C ALA A 11 62.03 -42.61 -35.83
N ARG A 12 61.61 -43.75 -36.39
CA ARG A 12 60.22 -44.25 -36.54
C ARG A 12 59.53 -44.58 -35.21
N PRO A 13 58.19 -44.50 -35.12
CA PRO A 13 57.44 -44.87 -33.92
C PRO A 13 57.23 -46.39 -33.82
N ALA A 14 57.38 -46.93 -32.60
CA ALA A 14 57.01 -48.31 -32.26
C ALA A 14 55.52 -48.40 -31.90
N GLN A 15 54.86 -49.44 -32.43
CA GLN A 15 53.42 -49.68 -32.31
C GLN A 15 53.13 -50.50 -31.04
N ALA A 16 52.18 -50.03 -30.22
CA ALA A 16 51.78 -50.69 -28.97
C ALA A 16 50.87 -51.92 -29.21
N PRO A 17 50.94 -52.97 -28.35
CA PRO A 17 50.13 -54.17 -28.51
C PRO A 17 48.66 -53.97 -28.12
N ARG A 18 47.77 -54.70 -28.80
CA ARG A 18 46.30 -54.65 -28.60
C ARG A 18 45.89 -55.39 -27.30
N PRO A 19 45.02 -54.81 -26.44
CA PRO A 19 44.49 -55.52 -25.28
C PRO A 19 43.23 -56.36 -25.60
N CYS A 20 43.15 -57.53 -24.94
CA CYS A 20 42.03 -58.49 -24.98
C CYS A 20 40.75 -57.96 -24.29
N PRO A 21 39.54 -58.42 -24.67
CA PRO A 21 38.28 -57.93 -24.10
C PRO A 21 37.91 -58.70 -22.83
N GLY A 22 37.75 -57.99 -21.70
CA GLY A 22 37.35 -58.59 -20.43
C GLY A 22 36.48 -57.66 -19.57
N ARG A 23 35.20 -58.04 -19.45
CA ARG A 23 34.21 -57.71 -18.38
C ARG A 23 34.02 -56.24 -17.95
N ARG A 24 32.90 -55.66 -18.39
CA ARG A 24 32.30 -54.45 -17.81
C ARG A 24 31.80 -54.74 -16.38
N ALA A 25 32.39 -54.12 -15.38
CA ALA A 25 31.82 -53.97 -14.05
C ALA A 25 30.80 -52.82 -14.07
N GLY A 26 29.52 -53.13 -13.83
CA GLY A 26 28.46 -52.14 -13.72
C GLY A 26 28.63 -51.30 -12.46
N ARG A 27 28.89 -50.00 -12.63
CA ARG A 27 28.72 -49.00 -11.56
C ARG A 27 27.22 -48.82 -11.33
N ARG A 28 26.72 -49.32 -10.20
CA ARG A 28 25.41 -48.94 -9.68
C ARG A 28 25.53 -47.56 -9.03
N THR A 29 25.13 -46.53 -9.75
CA THR A 29 24.90 -45.20 -9.18
C THR A 29 23.62 -45.27 -8.35
N LEU A 30 23.72 -45.01 -7.04
CA LEU A 30 22.55 -44.73 -6.20
C LEU A 30 22.03 -43.35 -6.61
N ALA A 31 20.91 -43.30 -7.33
CA ALA A 31 20.18 -42.07 -7.54
C ALA A 31 19.33 -41.80 -6.30
N SER A 32 19.79 -40.90 -5.44
CA SER A 32 18.98 -40.35 -4.35
C SER A 32 17.83 -39.54 -4.97
N ALA A 33 16.60 -40.05 -4.85
CA ALA A 33 15.40 -39.29 -5.17
C ALA A 33 15.14 -38.31 -4.01
N LEU A 34 15.55 -37.04 -4.18
CA LEU A 34 14.99 -35.96 -3.36
C LEU A 34 13.59 -35.66 -3.89
N LEU A 35 12.58 -36.01 -3.09
CA LEU A 35 11.23 -35.46 -3.24
C LEU A 35 11.33 -33.97 -2.85
N ALA A 36 11.42 -33.08 -3.84
CA ALA A 36 11.20 -31.67 -3.59
C ALA A 36 9.70 -31.46 -3.34
N LEU A 37 9.28 -31.36 -2.08
CA LEU A 37 8.04 -30.64 -1.78
C LEU A 37 8.30 -29.19 -2.21
N ALA A 38 7.74 -28.81 -3.36
CA ALA A 38 7.54 -27.41 -3.70
C ALA A 38 6.44 -26.85 -2.79
N GLY A 39 6.75 -26.70 -1.51
CA GLY A 39 6.03 -25.76 -0.67
C GLY A 39 6.39 -24.37 -1.18
N THR A 40 5.42 -23.63 -1.70
CA THR A 40 5.57 -22.19 -1.84
C THR A 40 5.81 -21.65 -0.43
N LEU A 41 7.07 -21.37 -0.09
CA LEU A 41 7.37 -20.55 1.06
C LEU A 41 6.67 -19.21 0.80
N SER A 42 5.58 -18.95 1.52
CA SER A 42 5.15 -17.58 1.75
C SER A 42 6.38 -16.85 2.28
N ALA A 43 6.79 -15.77 1.62
CA ALA A 43 7.85 -14.90 2.11
C ALA A 43 7.33 -14.13 3.34
N ALA A 44 7.04 -14.85 4.42
CA ALA A 44 6.76 -14.29 5.72
C ALA A 44 8.08 -13.76 6.29
N GLY A 45 8.38 -12.48 6.03
CA GLY A 45 9.54 -11.82 6.66
C GLY A 45 10.14 -10.63 5.91
N ALA A 46 9.76 -10.36 4.66
CA ALA A 46 10.23 -9.17 3.95
C ALA A 46 9.31 -7.98 4.18
N SER A 47 9.87 -6.78 4.38
CA SER A 47 9.10 -5.54 4.34
C SER A 47 8.51 -5.35 2.95
N ILE A 48 7.22 -5.00 2.87
CA ILE A 48 6.51 -4.71 1.63
C ILE A 48 6.20 -3.22 1.58
N GLN A 49 6.49 -2.57 0.45
CA GLN A 49 6.03 -1.21 0.20
C GLN A 49 4.57 -1.26 -0.28
N VAL A 50 3.64 -0.95 0.61
CA VAL A 50 2.21 -0.96 0.30
C VAL A 50 1.76 0.26 -0.53
N SER A 51 2.53 1.35 -0.53
CA SER A 51 2.24 2.57 -1.30
C SER A 51 2.90 2.62 -2.69
N ALA A 52 3.44 1.51 -3.18
CA ALA A 52 4.18 1.48 -4.44
C ALA A 52 3.31 1.88 -5.65
N GLY A 53 3.94 2.50 -6.65
CA GLY A 53 3.30 2.86 -7.93
C GLY A 53 2.61 4.23 -7.97
N LEU A 54 2.67 5.02 -6.90
CA LEU A 54 2.14 6.39 -6.87
C LEU A 54 3.23 7.42 -7.22
N PRO A 55 2.92 8.44 -8.04
CA PRO A 55 3.92 9.31 -8.67
C PRO A 55 4.61 10.29 -7.72
N PHE A 56 3.98 10.62 -6.59
CA PHE A 56 4.51 11.50 -5.55
C PHE A 56 4.57 10.74 -4.20
N SER A 57 5.67 10.91 -3.47
CA SER A 57 6.07 9.98 -2.38
C SER A 57 5.90 10.51 -0.96
N ASP A 58 5.35 11.71 -0.78
CA ASP A 58 5.22 12.28 0.55
C ASP A 58 3.95 11.75 1.22
N VAL A 59 4.05 10.49 1.69
CA VAL A 59 3.19 9.99 2.75
C VAL A 59 3.41 10.89 3.95
N SER A 60 2.40 11.68 4.31
CA SER A 60 2.52 12.71 5.33
C SER A 60 2.46 12.07 6.73
N PHE A 61 3.61 11.66 7.26
CA PHE A 61 3.75 11.18 8.63
C PHE A 61 3.78 12.31 9.67
N THR A 62 4.02 13.55 9.24
CA THR A 62 4.19 14.72 10.12
C THR A 62 2.87 15.24 10.67
N THR A 63 1.75 15.06 9.95
CA THR A 63 0.44 15.57 10.37
C THR A 63 -0.56 14.46 10.72
N THR A 64 -0.46 13.27 10.13
CA THR A 64 -1.31 12.12 10.47
C THR A 64 -0.57 10.79 10.29
N ARG A 65 -0.30 10.11 11.40
CA ARG A 65 0.18 8.72 11.36
C ARG A 65 -0.85 7.84 10.65
N PRO A 66 -0.42 6.82 9.87
CA PRO A 66 -1.36 5.84 9.32
C PRO A 66 -2.15 5.20 10.46
N ARG A 67 -3.43 4.93 10.22
CA ARG A 67 -4.29 4.21 11.17
C ARG A 67 -4.65 2.86 10.59
N LEU A 68 -4.58 1.83 11.42
CA LEU A 68 -5.01 0.49 11.05
C LEU A 68 -6.50 0.35 11.31
N SER A 69 -7.19 -0.38 10.43
CA SER A 69 -8.53 -0.87 10.73
C SER A 69 -8.51 -1.80 11.95
N PRO A 70 -9.63 -1.96 12.67
CA PRO A 70 -9.70 -2.81 13.87
C PRO A 70 -9.30 -4.27 13.62
N ASP A 71 -9.58 -4.79 12.43
CA ASP A 71 -9.19 -6.12 11.97
C ASP A 71 -7.74 -6.21 11.45
N GLY A 72 -7.04 -5.07 11.36
CA GLY A 72 -5.67 -4.96 10.85
C GLY A 72 -5.50 -5.22 9.35
N LEU A 73 -6.59 -5.36 8.59
CA LEU A 73 -6.54 -5.67 7.15
C LEU A 73 -6.23 -4.45 6.29
N PHE A 74 -6.57 -3.25 6.75
CA PHE A 74 -6.39 -2.00 6.03
C PHE A 74 -5.54 -1.00 6.83
N ALA A 75 -4.74 -0.23 6.12
CA ALA A 75 -4.11 0.99 6.61
C ALA A 75 -4.70 2.19 5.87
N VAL A 76 -5.14 3.19 6.63
CA VAL A 76 -5.66 4.46 6.09
C VAL A 76 -4.66 5.56 6.40
N TYR A 77 -4.29 6.34 5.38
CA TYR A 77 -3.21 7.31 5.46
C TYR A 77 -3.42 8.47 4.50
N ARG A 78 -2.71 9.58 4.74
CA ARG A 78 -2.71 10.74 3.85
C ARG A 78 -1.49 10.70 2.94
N GLN A 79 -1.67 11.09 1.68
CA GLN A 79 -0.58 11.12 0.71
C GLN A 79 -0.81 12.24 -0.30
N ASP A 80 0.26 12.96 -0.59
CA ASP A 80 0.38 13.76 -1.80
C ASP A 80 0.73 12.82 -2.96
N ALA A 81 -0.26 12.47 -3.76
CA ALA A 81 -0.13 11.49 -4.85
C ALA A 81 -0.82 11.92 -6.16
N VAL A 82 -1.72 12.91 -6.10
CA VAL A 82 -2.55 13.30 -7.25
C VAL A 82 -2.21 14.70 -7.71
N THR A 83 -2.29 15.67 -6.80
CA THR A 83 -1.97 17.07 -7.05
C THR A 83 -0.86 17.49 -6.10
N ASP A 84 0.23 18.03 -6.62
CA ASP A 84 1.34 18.53 -5.81
C ASP A 84 0.86 19.54 -4.75
N GLY A 85 1.15 19.25 -3.49
CA GLY A 85 0.70 19.99 -2.31
C GLY A 85 -0.74 19.68 -1.86
N GLY A 86 -1.43 18.73 -2.48
CA GLY A 86 -2.76 18.24 -2.14
C GLY A 86 -2.70 16.88 -1.43
N PHE A 87 -3.16 16.81 -0.18
CA PHE A 87 -3.00 15.62 0.65
C PHE A 87 -4.27 14.77 0.74
N ASP A 88 -4.50 13.94 -0.28
CA ASP A 88 -5.64 13.02 -0.37
C ASP A 88 -5.63 11.94 0.73
N LEU A 89 -6.81 11.38 1.00
CA LEU A 89 -6.98 10.24 1.90
C LEU A 89 -6.94 8.93 1.11
N TRP A 90 -6.15 7.97 1.57
CA TRP A 90 -5.93 6.69 0.91
C TRP A 90 -6.14 5.52 1.87
N SER A 91 -6.52 4.38 1.31
CA SER A 91 -6.60 3.09 2.00
C SER A 91 -5.83 2.04 1.22
N VAL A 92 -5.17 1.13 1.92
CA VAL A 92 -4.43 0.03 1.31
C VAL A 92 -4.52 -1.22 2.17
N ARG A 93 -4.47 -2.39 1.54
CA ARG A 93 -4.31 -3.63 2.28
C ARG A 93 -2.93 -3.69 2.95
N THR A 94 -2.90 -4.09 4.21
CA THR A 94 -1.67 -4.19 5.01
C THR A 94 -0.73 -5.29 4.52
N ASP A 95 -1.25 -6.29 3.82
CA ASP A 95 -0.48 -7.37 3.19
C ASP A 95 0.05 -7.02 1.79
N GLY A 96 -0.26 -5.84 1.25
CA GLY A 96 0.09 -5.45 -0.11
C GLY A 96 -0.64 -6.24 -1.20
N GLY A 97 -1.68 -7.03 -0.86
CA GLY A 97 -2.42 -7.87 -1.79
C GLY A 97 -3.34 -7.10 -2.76
N ALA A 98 -3.46 -5.79 -2.59
CA ALA A 98 -4.20 -4.90 -3.49
C ALA A 98 -3.52 -3.54 -3.58
N ALA A 99 -3.67 -2.87 -4.72
CA ALA A 99 -3.20 -1.50 -4.90
C ALA A 99 -3.94 -0.53 -3.96
N PRO A 100 -3.29 0.57 -3.52
CA PRO A 100 -3.96 1.62 -2.76
C PRO A 100 -5.16 2.19 -3.50
N VAL A 101 -6.22 2.50 -2.76
CA VAL A 101 -7.43 3.15 -3.25
C VAL A 101 -7.57 4.51 -2.60
N ARG A 102 -7.95 5.52 -3.40
CA ARG A 102 -8.24 6.86 -2.89
C ARG A 102 -9.64 6.88 -2.29
N LEU A 103 -9.76 7.48 -1.11
CA LEU A 103 -11.00 7.62 -0.34
C LEU A 103 -11.63 9.02 -0.44
N SER A 104 -10.83 10.04 -0.77
CA SER A 104 -11.29 11.40 -1.01
C SER A 104 -11.50 11.71 -2.51
N ASN A 105 -12.20 12.80 -2.78
CA ASN A 105 -12.06 13.48 -4.06
C ASN A 105 -10.62 14.01 -4.23
N PRO A 106 -10.13 14.18 -5.47
CA PRO A 106 -8.85 14.83 -5.72
C PRO A 106 -8.80 16.19 -5.05
N LEU A 107 -7.84 16.40 -4.18
CA LEU A 107 -7.61 17.67 -3.52
C LEU A 107 -6.70 18.57 -4.35
N ALA A 108 -6.99 19.86 -4.37
CA ALA A 108 -6.15 20.86 -5.02
C ALA A 108 -4.91 21.17 -4.16
N SER A 109 -3.93 21.87 -4.75
CA SER A 109 -2.75 22.32 -4.03
C SER A 109 -3.15 23.20 -2.83
N GLY A 110 -2.61 22.88 -1.65
CA GLY A 110 -2.94 23.55 -0.40
C GLY A 110 -4.16 22.98 0.35
N GLN A 111 -4.96 22.11 -0.26
CA GLN A 111 -6.07 21.43 0.41
C GLN A 111 -5.62 20.17 1.15
N GLY A 112 -6.44 19.73 2.10
CA GLY A 112 -6.20 18.49 2.85
C GLY A 112 -5.14 18.62 3.95
N GLN A 113 -4.50 19.77 4.13
CA GLN A 113 -3.49 20.01 5.16
C GLN A 113 -3.99 19.65 6.57
N PHE A 114 -5.24 20.01 6.87
CA PHE A 114 -5.92 19.77 8.13
C PHE A 114 -6.96 18.63 8.05
N LEU A 115 -6.86 17.76 7.03
CA LEU A 115 -7.75 16.61 6.92
C LEU A 115 -7.59 15.73 8.16
N THR A 116 -8.72 15.48 8.82
CA THR A 116 -8.83 14.55 9.95
C THR A 116 -9.75 13.39 9.58
N PHE A 117 -9.49 12.21 10.12
CA PHE A 117 -10.29 11.02 9.83
C PHE A 117 -10.35 10.06 11.01
N GLU A 118 -11.40 9.25 11.05
CA GLU A 118 -11.58 8.09 11.93
C GLU A 118 -12.05 6.89 11.12
N ILE A 119 -11.62 5.69 11.52
CA ILE A 119 -12.13 4.42 10.99
C ILE A 119 -13.27 3.98 11.92
N SER A 120 -14.39 3.52 11.34
CA SER A 120 -15.50 3.02 12.14
C SER A 120 -15.08 1.82 13.01
N PRO A 121 -15.68 1.63 14.20
CA PRO A 121 -15.36 0.50 15.08
C PRO A 121 -15.53 -0.88 14.45
N ASP A 122 -16.44 -1.03 13.49
CA ASP A 122 -16.62 -2.25 12.69
C ASP A 122 -15.59 -2.40 11.55
N GLY A 123 -14.75 -1.38 11.33
CA GLY A 123 -13.74 -1.34 10.27
C GLY A 123 -14.29 -1.10 8.86
N ALA A 124 -15.60 -0.97 8.67
CA ALA A 124 -16.20 -0.96 7.34
C ALA A 124 -16.06 0.38 6.60
N ARG A 125 -15.96 1.50 7.33
CA ARG A 125 -16.01 2.85 6.77
C ARG A 125 -14.92 3.76 7.35
N VAL A 126 -14.60 4.78 6.59
CA VAL A 126 -13.77 5.91 7.02
C VAL A 126 -14.61 7.16 6.97
N VAL A 127 -14.64 7.89 8.09
CA VAL A 127 -15.27 9.20 8.20
C VAL A 127 -14.17 10.23 8.26
N TYR A 128 -14.25 11.27 7.42
CA TYR A 128 -13.21 12.28 7.33
C TYR A 128 -13.78 13.68 7.15
N ALA A 129 -13.08 14.66 7.73
CA ALA A 129 -13.39 16.07 7.63
C ALA A 129 -12.32 16.79 6.81
N VAL A 130 -12.75 17.53 5.77
CA VAL A 130 -11.86 18.24 4.84
C VAL A 130 -12.60 19.37 4.14
N ASP A 131 -11.87 20.36 3.66
CA ASP A 131 -12.32 21.45 2.81
C ASP A 131 -12.28 21.11 1.32
N GLN A 132 -12.85 19.96 0.92
CA GLN A 132 -12.71 19.45 -0.44
C GLN A 132 -13.63 20.11 -1.47
N GLU A 133 -14.81 20.62 -1.08
CA GLU A 133 -15.77 21.23 -2.02
C GLU A 133 -15.66 22.75 -2.08
N THR A 134 -15.40 23.40 -0.94
CA THR A 134 -15.25 24.85 -0.84
C THR A 134 -14.06 25.16 0.05
N ALA A 135 -13.10 25.95 -0.48
CA ALA A 135 -11.92 26.34 0.28
C ALA A 135 -12.31 27.09 1.56
N GLY A 136 -11.70 26.72 2.68
CA GLY A 136 -12.02 27.31 3.99
C GLY A 136 -13.36 26.85 4.58
N LYS A 137 -13.98 25.79 4.03
CA LYS A 137 -15.20 25.19 4.56
C LYS A 137 -15.00 23.71 4.81
N THR A 138 -14.90 23.30 6.06
CA THR A 138 -14.70 21.89 6.42
C THR A 138 -16.02 21.14 6.40
N GLU A 139 -16.17 20.18 5.48
CA GLU A 139 -17.30 19.27 5.45
C GLU A 139 -16.95 17.85 5.90
N LEU A 140 -17.97 17.06 6.24
CA LEU A 140 -17.81 15.71 6.74
C LEU A 140 -18.32 14.69 5.72
N TYR A 141 -17.49 13.69 5.44
CA TYR A 141 -17.75 12.65 4.47
C TYR A 141 -17.57 11.27 5.08
N SER A 142 -18.22 10.29 4.48
CA SER A 142 -18.14 8.88 4.83
C SER A 142 -17.97 8.03 3.59
N VAL A 143 -17.04 7.09 3.61
CA VAL A 143 -16.70 6.24 2.46
C VAL A 143 -16.35 4.82 2.92
N PRO A 144 -16.69 3.76 2.17
CA PRO A 144 -16.24 2.41 2.49
C PRO A 144 -14.71 2.31 2.52
N ILE A 145 -14.14 1.58 3.48
CA ILE A 145 -12.68 1.50 3.67
C ILE A 145 -11.95 0.87 2.48
N ALA A 146 -12.64 -0.01 1.75
CA ALA A 146 -12.12 -0.66 0.54
C ALA A 146 -12.28 0.21 -0.72
N GLY A 147 -12.71 1.47 -0.57
CA GLY A 147 -13.11 2.35 -1.66
C GLY A 147 -14.56 2.12 -2.09
N GLY A 148 -15.08 3.06 -2.88
CA GLY A 148 -16.46 3.04 -3.36
C GLY A 148 -17.06 4.44 -3.41
N ALA A 149 -18.39 4.52 -3.41
CA ALA A 149 -19.08 5.80 -3.38
C ALA A 149 -18.84 6.50 -2.03
N LEU A 150 -18.28 7.70 -2.07
CA LEU A 150 -18.23 8.60 -0.92
C LEU A 150 -19.57 9.31 -0.76
N THR A 151 -19.95 9.60 0.48
CA THR A 151 -21.19 10.28 0.82
C THR A 151 -20.88 11.45 1.73
N ARG A 152 -21.36 12.65 1.38
CA ARG A 152 -21.32 13.79 2.29
C ARG A 152 -22.39 13.59 3.37
N ILE A 153 -21.97 13.59 4.63
CA ILE A 153 -22.86 13.35 5.78
C ILE A 153 -23.06 14.61 6.63
N SER A 154 -22.25 15.65 6.44
CA SER A 154 -22.59 16.97 6.97
C SER A 154 -23.73 17.59 6.16
N MET A 155 -24.59 18.32 6.86
CA MET A 155 -25.63 19.14 6.23
C MET A 155 -25.06 20.18 5.26
N ASN A 156 -25.92 20.74 4.41
CA ASN A 156 -25.56 21.92 3.64
C ASN A 156 -25.47 23.15 4.57
N MET A 157 -24.24 23.50 4.96
CA MET A 157 -23.96 24.66 5.81
C MET A 157 -23.86 25.93 4.95
N ALA A 158 -24.07 27.12 5.55
CA ALA A 158 -23.81 28.39 4.87
C ALA A 158 -22.32 28.50 4.46
N SER A 159 -21.98 29.48 3.61
CA SER A 159 -20.58 29.86 3.42
C SER A 159 -19.99 30.28 4.76
N ASP A 160 -18.72 29.96 5.01
CA ASP A 160 -17.98 30.27 6.25
C ASP A 160 -18.48 29.53 7.50
N ARG A 161 -18.87 28.26 7.34
CA ARG A 161 -19.33 27.40 8.45
C ARG A 161 -18.70 26.03 8.38
N ASP A 162 -18.21 25.56 9.52
CA ASP A 162 -17.31 24.43 9.58
C ASP A 162 -17.84 23.31 10.48
N VAL A 163 -17.57 22.08 10.07
CA VAL A 163 -17.47 20.98 11.03
C VAL A 163 -16.19 21.18 11.84
N ILE A 164 -16.34 21.43 13.13
CA ILE A 164 -15.21 21.69 14.03
C ILE A 164 -14.62 20.38 14.56
N GLY A 165 -15.47 19.35 14.70
CA GLY A 165 -15.05 18.03 15.13
C GLY A 165 -16.17 17.01 15.04
N PHE A 166 -15.80 15.73 15.06
CA PHE A 166 -16.73 14.61 14.98
C PHE A 166 -16.23 13.40 15.76
N ARG A 167 -17.15 12.46 16.03
CA ARG A 167 -16.89 11.14 16.60
C ARG A 167 -17.84 10.10 15.99
N ILE A 168 -17.34 8.92 15.73
CA ILE A 168 -18.16 7.77 15.31
C ILE A 168 -18.75 7.08 16.55
N SER A 169 -20.02 6.69 16.49
CA SER A 169 -20.66 5.86 17.51
C SER A 169 -19.93 4.52 17.68
N PRO A 170 -19.76 3.97 18.89
CA PRO A 170 -19.19 2.63 19.10
C PRO A 170 -19.91 1.51 18.34
N THR A 171 -21.18 1.69 18.04
CA THR A 171 -22.02 0.77 17.24
C THR A 171 -21.86 0.94 15.73
N SER A 172 -21.01 1.86 15.27
CA SER A 172 -20.74 2.18 13.86
C SER A 172 -21.93 2.63 13.03
N ASP A 173 -23.09 2.89 13.62
CA ASP A 173 -24.33 3.26 12.91
C ASP A 173 -24.46 4.77 12.68
N ARG A 174 -23.83 5.59 13.52
CA ARG A 174 -23.96 7.06 13.47
C ARG A 174 -22.65 7.79 13.65
N VAL A 175 -22.64 9.02 13.15
CA VAL A 175 -21.59 10.02 13.40
C VAL A 175 -22.20 11.20 14.14
N PHE A 176 -21.56 11.60 15.22
CA PHE A 176 -21.87 12.82 15.95
C PHE A 176 -20.84 13.88 15.57
N TYR A 177 -21.30 15.09 15.25
CA TYR A 177 -20.41 16.19 14.90
C TYR A 177 -20.96 17.50 15.43
N TYR A 178 -20.10 18.47 15.67
CA TYR A 178 -20.53 19.82 16.05
C TYR A 178 -19.98 20.85 15.07
N SER A 179 -20.78 21.89 14.85
CA SER A 179 -20.51 22.94 13.86
C SER A 179 -20.99 24.30 14.36
N ASP A 180 -20.36 25.37 13.90
CA ASP A 180 -20.72 26.76 14.20
C ASP A 180 -21.85 27.31 13.31
N ARG A 181 -22.72 26.41 12.84
CA ARG A 181 -23.69 26.56 11.72
C ARG A 181 -24.35 27.93 11.61
N TYR A 182 -24.74 28.56 12.72
CA TYR A 182 -25.50 29.81 12.70
C TYR A 182 -24.69 31.03 13.13
N ALA A 183 -23.73 30.89 14.06
CA ALA A 183 -22.88 31.98 14.53
C ALA A 183 -21.55 31.44 15.08
N TRP A 184 -20.48 32.23 14.97
CA TRP A 184 -19.11 31.93 15.42
C TRP A 184 -18.98 31.52 16.91
N THR A 185 -20.02 31.73 17.72
CA THR A 185 -20.04 31.42 19.16
C THR A 185 -21.09 30.37 19.54
N GLN A 186 -21.88 29.88 18.59
CA GLN A 186 -22.89 28.85 18.81
C GLN A 186 -22.49 27.56 18.10
N TYR A 187 -22.06 26.58 18.89
CA TYR A 187 -21.76 25.23 18.40
C TYR A 187 -22.93 24.32 18.74
N ASP A 188 -23.60 23.82 17.71
CA ASP A 188 -24.66 22.84 17.86
C ASP A 188 -24.11 21.43 17.63
N LEU A 189 -24.62 20.46 18.39
CA LEU A 189 -24.30 19.04 18.23
C LEU A 189 -25.34 18.36 17.33
N TYR A 190 -24.85 17.68 16.30
CA TYR A 190 -25.63 16.98 15.29
C TYR A 190 -25.32 15.49 15.32
N SER A 191 -26.25 14.68 14.79
CA SER A 191 -26.07 13.25 14.60
C SER A 191 -26.67 12.81 13.27
N VAL A 192 -25.94 12.00 12.50
CA VAL A 192 -26.32 11.52 11.17
C VAL A 192 -26.01 10.02 11.05
N PRO A 193 -26.77 9.22 10.29
CA PRO A 193 -26.35 7.86 9.95
C PRO A 193 -24.98 7.85 9.27
N ILE A 194 -24.16 6.84 9.54
CA ILE A 194 -22.79 6.79 9.01
C ILE A 194 -22.75 6.65 7.48
N ASP A 195 -23.79 6.11 6.88
CA ASP A 195 -23.95 5.86 5.45
C ASP A 195 -24.70 6.98 4.72
N GLY A 196 -25.16 8.00 5.47
CA GLY A 196 -25.89 9.15 4.93
C GLY A 196 -27.39 9.13 5.26
N PRO A 197 -28.08 10.26 5.03
CA PRO A 197 -29.52 10.38 5.24
C PRO A 197 -30.37 9.64 4.19
#